data_AF-A0A9X9LFD3-F1
#
_entry.id   AF-A0A9X9LFD3-F1
#
_cell.length_a   1.000
_cell.length_b   1.000
_cell.length_c   1.000
_cell.angle_alpha   90.00
_cell.angle_beta   90.00
_cell.angle_gamma   90.00
#
_symmetry.space_group_name_H-M   'P 1'
#
loop_
_entity.id
_entity.type
_entity.pdbx_description
1 polymer ?
#
loop_
_entity_poly.entity_id
_entity_poly.type
_entity_poly.pdbx_seq_one_letter_code
_entity_poly.pdbx_strand_id
1 'polypeptide(L)' 'MPEVDPYGTVQPHALIRQHIDYGHWYDRQKVVLREVHSCQYVACMNLMVGSSTINPRLQRHFTVFAFNFPSLEALQTI' A
#
# COMPACT_ATOMS: atom_id res chain seq x y z
N MET A 1 -2.17 9.73 4.61
CA MET A 1 -0.99 8.92 4.27
C MET A 1 -0.16 8.74 5.54
N PRO A 2 0.46 7.58 5.81
CA PRO A 2 1.18 7.38 7.06
C PRO A 2 2.38 8.31 7.14
N GLU A 3 2.71 8.74 8.35
CA GLU A 3 3.86 9.59 8.61
C GLU A 3 5.16 8.86 8.27
N VAL A 4 6.12 9.62 7.73
CA VAL A 4 7.46 9.15 7.42
C VAL A 4 8.33 9.43 8.64
N ASP A 5 9.01 8.42 9.16
CA ASP A 5 9.94 8.62 10.27
C ASP A 5 11.22 9.39 9.83
N PRO A 6 12.06 9.84 10.78
CA PRO A 6 13.27 10.61 10.46
C PRO A 6 14.27 9.89 9.54
N TYR A 7 14.14 8.58 9.37
CA TYR A 7 14.99 7.75 8.52
C TYR A 7 14.35 7.42 7.17
N GLY A 8 13.23 8.05 6.82
CA GLY A 8 12.56 7.85 5.54
C GLY A 8 11.75 6.56 5.47
N THR A 9 11.42 5.95 6.61
CA THR A 9 10.65 4.70 6.64
C THR A 9 9.18 4.96 6.93
N VAL A 10 8.33 4.23 6.20
CA VAL A 10 6.89 4.20 6.40
C VAL A 10 6.53 2.83 6.97
N GLN A 11 6.19 2.78 8.25
CA GLN A 11 5.98 1.50 8.97
C GLN A 11 4.92 0.60 8.30
N PRO A 12 3.76 1.12 7.83
CA PRO A 12 2.80 0.30 7.10
C PRO A 12 3.37 -0.31 5.82
N HIS A 13 4.28 0.37 5.12
CA HIS A 13 4.90 -0.21 3.92
C HIS A 13 5.77 -1.42 4.25
N ALA A 14 6.51 -1.36 5.37
CA ALA A 14 7.33 -2.47 5.83
C ALA A 14 6.46 -3.68 6.22
N LEU A 15 5.36 -3.45 6.93
CA LEU A 15 4.46 -4.52 7.35
C LEU A 15 3.75 -5.19 6.16
N ILE A 16 3.25 -4.42 5.19
CA ILE A 16 2.63 -4.99 3.98
C ILE A 16 3.68 -5.77 3.18
N ARG A 17 4.90 -5.24 3.04
CA ARG A 17 5.98 -5.94 2.35
C ARG A 17 6.32 -7.26 3.03
N GLN A 18 6.44 -7.25 4.37
CA GLN A 18 6.65 -8.46 5.17
C GLN A 18 5.55 -9.51 4.91
N HIS A 19 4.28 -9.09 4.91
CA HIS A 19 3.19 -10.02 4.65
C HIS A 19 3.22 -10.58 3.22
N ILE A 20 3.47 -9.76 2.20
CA ILE A 20 3.56 -10.25 0.81
C ILE A 20 4.71 -11.24 0.64
N ASP A 21 5.85 -10.99 1.32
CA ASP A 21 7.05 -11.81 1.16
C ASP A 21 6.98 -13.14 1.89
N TYR A 22 6.36 -13.17 3.07
CA TYR A 22 6.38 -14.32 3.96
C TYR A 22 5.02 -14.98 4.18
N GLY A 23 3.91 -14.31 3.85
CA GLY A 23 2.53 -14.78 4.11
C GLY A 23 2.10 -14.70 5.57
N HIS A 24 2.90 -14.04 6.43
CA HIS A 24 2.63 -13.95 7.86
C HIS A 24 3.35 -12.77 8.53
N TRP A 25 3.00 -12.49 9.79
CA TRP A 25 3.76 -11.63 10.70
C TRP A 25 3.60 -12.11 12.14
N TYR A 26 4.42 -11.60 13.06
CA TYR A 26 4.29 -11.90 14.49
C TYR A 26 3.41 -10.86 15.20
N ASP A 27 2.50 -11.35 16.04
CA ASP A 27 1.80 -10.55 17.03
C ASP A 27 2.79 -10.11 18.11
N ARG A 28 3.05 -8.80 18.23
CA ARG A 28 4.08 -8.27 19.16
C ARG A 28 3.73 -8.45 20.63
N GLN A 29 2.44 -8.52 20.99
CA GLN A 29 2.03 -8.65 22.39
C GLN A 29 2.04 -10.11 22.83
N LYS A 30 1.55 -11.00 21.95
CA LYS A 30 1.39 -12.43 22.27
C LYS A 30 2.59 -13.27 21.83
N VAL A 31 3.46 -12.73 20.99
CA VAL A 31 4.61 -13.43 20.38
C VAL A 31 4.15 -14.71 19.66
N VAL A 32 3.05 -14.60 18.91
CA VAL A 32 2.46 -15.70 18.13
C VAL A 32 2.51 -15.36 16.64
N LEU A 33 2.84 -16.36 15.83
CA LEU A 33 2.81 -16.28 14.38
C LEU A 33 1.36 -16.10 13.89
N ARG A 34 1.13 -15.11 13.03
CA ARG A 34 -0.14 -14.83 12.37
C ARG A 34 0.02 -15.09 10.88
N GLU A 35 -0.49 -16.22 10.43
CA GLU A 35 -0.56 -16.56 9.01
C GLU A 35 -1.83 -15.95 8.41
N VAL A 36 -1.68 -15.27 7.27
CA VAL A 36 -2.78 -14.64 6.57
C VAL A 36 -2.70 -15.06 5.11
N HIS A 37 -3.77 -15.70 4.65
CA HIS A 37 -3.85 -16.29 3.33
C HIS A 37 -5.12 -15.80 2.62
N SER A 38 -5.19 -16.07 1.31
CA SER A 38 -6.36 -15.71 0.48
C SER A 38 -6.72 -14.23 0.54
N CYS A 39 -5.69 -13.36 0.55
CA CYS A 39 -5.83 -11.92 0.59
C CYS A 39 -5.27 -11.29 -0.68
N GLN A 40 -5.86 -10.18 -1.11
CA GLN A 40 -5.38 -9.37 -2.22
C GLN A 40 -5.21 -7.93 -1.75
N TYR A 41 -4.12 -7.30 -2.18
CA TYR A 41 -3.86 -5.89 -1.90
C TYR A 41 -4.27 -5.04 -3.09
N VAL A 42 -5.14 -4.07 -2.84
CA VAL A 42 -5.50 -3.01 -3.77
C VAL A 42 -5.31 -1.69 -3.05
N ALA A 43 -4.63 -0.74 -3.70
CA ALA A 43 -4.35 0.57 -3.13
C ALA A 43 -4.50 1.64 -4.21
N CYS A 44 -4.93 2.83 -3.80
CA CYS A 44 -4.93 4.03 -4.61
C CYS A 44 -4.23 5.16 -3.86
N MET A 45 -3.67 6.10 -4.61
CA MET A 45 -3.07 7.31 -4.07
C MET A 45 -3.34 8.48 -5.01
N ASN A 46 -3.43 9.67 -4.45
CA ASN A 46 -3.44 10.89 -5.24
C ASN A 46 -2.03 11.12 -5.84
N LEU A 47 -1.97 11.75 -7.01
CA LEU A 47 -0.73 12.32 -7.55
C LEU A 47 -0.10 13.25 -6.51
N MET A 48 1.22 13.17 -6.36
CA MET A 48 2.01 13.71 -5.26
C MET A 48 1.73 15.19 -4.96
N VAL A 49 0.74 15.45 -4.11
CA VAL A 49 0.62 16.69 -3.34
C VAL A 49 1.34 16.44 -2.02
N GLY A 50 2.62 16.85 -1.92
CA GLY A 50 3.44 16.75 -0.70
C GLY A 50 4.25 15.45 -0.55
N SER A 51 4.51 15.03 0.69
CA SER A 51 5.39 13.90 1.10
C SER A 51 4.77 12.52 0.89
N SER A 52 4.05 12.32 -0.22
CA SER A 52 3.27 11.12 -0.47
C SER A 52 4.05 10.09 -1.30
N THR A 53 5.19 9.59 -0.81
CA THR A 53 6.01 8.61 -1.53
C THR A 53 5.74 7.16 -1.10
N ILE A 54 5.66 6.25 -2.07
CA ILE A 54 5.63 4.80 -1.82
C ILE A 54 7.05 4.24 -1.77
N ASN A 55 7.31 3.29 -0.87
CA ASN A 55 8.61 2.62 -0.84
C ASN A 55 8.80 1.84 -2.15
N PRO A 56 9.86 2.07 -2.95
CA PRO A 56 10.05 1.38 -4.24
C PRO A 56 10.08 -0.14 -4.11
N ARG A 57 10.55 -0.67 -2.97
CA ARG A 57 10.57 -2.11 -2.70
C ARG A 57 9.17 -2.68 -2.55
N LEU A 58 8.25 -1.92 -1.95
CA LEU A 58 6.84 -2.32 -1.87
C LEU A 58 6.16 -2.16 -3.23
N GLN A 59 6.39 -1.02 -3.92
CA GLN A 59 5.77 -0.73 -5.21
C GLN A 59 6.05 -1.81 -6.26
N ARG A 60 7.24 -2.44 -6.23
CA ARG A 60 7.60 -3.56 -7.14
C ARG A 60 6.59 -4.73 -7.12
N HIS A 61 5.84 -4.91 -6.04
CA HIS A 61 4.82 -5.97 -5.91
C HIS A 61 3.47 -5.60 -6.55
N PHE A 62 3.30 -4.36 -6.99
CA PHE A 62 2.05 -3.87 -7.56
C PHE A 62 2.20 -3.61 -9.06
N THR A 63 1.17 -3.96 -9.81
CA THR A 63 0.91 -3.34 -11.11
C THR A 63 0.20 -2.01 -10.88
N VAL A 64 0.73 -0.94 -11.48
CA VAL A 64 0.22 0.42 -11.27
C VAL A 64 -0.57 0.88 -12.49
N PHE A 65 -1.78 1.38 -12.25
CA PHE A 65 -2.63 2.00 -13.27
C PHE A 65 -2.84 3.48 -12.93
N ALA A 66 -2.62 4.36 -13.90
CA ALA A 66 -2.93 5.78 -13.74
C ALA A 66 -4.42 6.00 -14.08
N PHE A 67 -5.20 6.44 -13.09
CA PHE A 67 -6.60 6.83 -13.27
C PHE A 67 -6.73 8.35 -13.29
N ASN A 68 -7.19 8.88 -14.41
CA ASN A 68 -7.54 10.29 -14.56
C ASN A 68 -9.03 10.51 -14.29
N PHE A 69 -9.44 11.77 -14.14
CA PHE A 69 -10.85 12.11 -14.08
C PHE A 69 -11.60 11.61 -15.34
N PRO A 70 -12.83 11.09 -15.19
CA PRO A 70 -13.66 10.67 -16.32
C PRO A 70 -14.02 11.86 -17.22
N SER A 71 -14.34 11.59 -18.49
CA SER A 71 -14.86 12.61 -19.40
C SER A 71 -16.25 13.10 -18.96
N LEU A 72 -16.65 14.29 -19.41
CA LEU A 72 -18.00 14.81 -19.15
C LEU A 72 -19.09 13.88 -19.69
N GLU A 73 -18.87 13.29 -20.87
CA GLU A 73 -19.79 12.30 -21.45
C GLU A 73 -19.91 11.06 -20.55
N ALA A 74 -18.77 10.52 -20.08
CA ALA A 74 -18.79 9.38 -19.16
C ALA A 74 -19.56 9.73 -17.88
N LEU A 75 -19.33 10.91 -17.30
CA LEU A 75 -20.04 11.38 -16.10
C LEU A 75 -21.56 11.51 -16.28
N GLN A 76 -22.04 11.80 -17.49
CA GLN A 76 -23.48 11.88 -17.77
C GLN A 76 -24.14 10.52 -17.94
N THR A 77 -23.35 9.44 -18.11
CA THR A 77 -23.85 8.07 -18.34
C THR A 77 -23.82 7.17 -17.10
N ILE A 78 -23.21 7.61 -16.00
CA ILE A 78 -23.15 6.90 -14.70
C ILE A 78 -24.31 7.34 -13.82
#